data_AF-A0A969NMV0-F1
#
_entry.id   AF-A0A969NMV0-F1
#
_cell.length_a   1.000
_cell.length_b   1.000
_cell.length_c   1.000
_cell.angle_alpha   90.00
_cell.angle_beta   90.00
_cell.angle_gamma   90.00
#
_symmetry.space_group_name_H-M   'P 1'
#
loop_
_entity.id
_entity.type
_entity.pdbx_description
1 polymer ?
#
loop_
_entity_poly.entity_id
_entity_poly.type
_entity_poly.pdbx_seq_one_letter_code
_entity_poly.pdbx_strand_id
1 'polypeptide(L)'
;MKAYSTDLRQKIIETKLETQETDKKIAERFRVSRSFVNKLVRQYQRSGNYAPLPHGGGAQPQLTRERIAIVIELVEEDNDATLQQLSERLLEQTGKKVSLATLCRRLQRLELTRKKASA
;
A
#
# COMPACT_ATOMS: atom_id res chain seq x y z
N MET A 1 -3.54 4.34 -12.19
CA MET A 1 -3.17 4.56 -13.61
C MET A 1 -2.12 3.54 -13.99
N LYS A 2 -2.25 2.89 -15.16
CA LYS A 2 -1.28 1.89 -15.63
C LYS A 2 0.00 2.60 -16.07
N ALA A 3 1.16 2.04 -15.72
CA ALA A 3 2.44 2.56 -16.20
C ALA A 3 2.60 2.30 -17.71
N TYR A 4 3.36 3.16 -18.39
CA TYR A 4 3.84 2.86 -19.75
C TYR A 4 4.69 1.59 -19.76
N SER A 5 4.75 0.93 -20.92
CA SER A 5 5.55 -0.28 -21.10
C SER A 5 7.04 -0.03 -20.80
N THR A 6 7.73 -1.08 -20.38
CA THR A 6 9.17 -1.06 -20.15
C THR A 6 9.93 -0.75 -21.45
N ASP A 7 9.50 -1.31 -22.58
CA ASP A 7 10.06 -1.02 -23.92
C ASP A 7 10.01 0.48 -24.27
N LEU A 8 8.87 1.14 -24.05
CA LEU A 8 8.76 2.59 -24.32
C LEU A 8 9.69 3.40 -23.41
N ARG A 9 9.77 3.01 -22.13
CA ARG A 9 10.64 3.67 -21.15
C ARG A 9 12.12 3.50 -21.53
N GLN A 10 12.50 2.31 -21.97
CA GLN A 10 13.85 2.01 -22.43
C GLN A 10 14.22 2.88 -23.64
N LYS A 11 13.40 2.87 -24.71
CA LYS A 11 13.66 3.67 -25.92
C LYS A 11 13.78 5.17 -25.66
N ILE A 12 12.99 5.70 -24.73
CA ILE A 12 13.08 7.10 -24.32
C ILE A 12 14.43 7.40 -23.66
N ILE A 13 14.91 6.52 -22.78
CA ILE A 13 16.22 6.68 -22.13
C ILE A 13 17.36 6.52 -23.13
N GLU A 14 17.32 5.50 -24.00
CA GLU A 14 18.30 5.31 -25.07
C GLU A 14 18.38 6.55 -25.96
N THR A 15 17.24 7.05 -26.43
CA THR A 15 17.20 8.30 -27.23
C THR A 15 17.80 9.48 -26.47
N LYS A 16 17.56 9.59 -25.16
CA LYS A 16 18.12 10.66 -24.34
C LYS A 16 19.64 10.56 -24.18
N LEU A 17 20.19 9.35 -24.21
CA LEU A 17 21.64 9.11 -24.09
C LEU A 17 22.35 9.25 -25.44
N GLU A 18 21.73 8.80 -26.52
CA GLU A 18 22.29 8.86 -27.88
C GLU A 18 22.20 10.25 -28.50
N THR A 19 21.20 11.04 -28.11
CA THR A 19 20.96 12.38 -28.68
C THR A 19 21.10 13.48 -27.63
N GLN A 20 21.50 14.68 -28.06
CA GLN A 20 21.47 15.88 -27.21
C GLN A 20 20.08 16.55 -27.21
N GLU A 21 19.02 15.80 -27.45
CA GLU A 21 17.66 16.34 -27.50
C GLU A 21 17.15 16.79 -26.12
N THR A 22 16.35 17.84 -26.13
CA THR A 22 15.65 18.32 -24.93
C THR A 22 14.49 17.39 -24.59
N ASP A 23 14.10 17.33 -23.31
CA ASP A 23 12.97 16.49 -22.86
C ASP A 23 11.66 16.82 -23.59
N LYS A 24 11.52 18.07 -24.09
CA LYS A 24 10.37 18.50 -24.88
C LYS A 24 10.35 17.81 -26.26
N LYS A 25 11.48 17.80 -26.98
CA LYS A 25 11.59 17.16 -28.30
C LYS A 25 11.36 15.65 -28.20
N ILE A 26 11.93 15.02 -27.18
CA ILE A 26 11.73 13.59 -26.90
C ILE A 26 10.25 13.30 -26.62
N ALA A 27 9.59 14.14 -25.81
CA ALA A 27 8.18 13.98 -25.51
C ALA A 27 7.30 14.07 -26.77
N GLU A 28 7.59 15.02 -27.67
CA GLU A 28 6.90 15.15 -28.96
C GLU A 28 7.14 13.93 -29.86
N ARG A 29 8.39 13.47 -29.98
CA ARG A 29 8.78 12.29 -30.77
C ARG A 29 8.05 11.01 -30.34
N PHE A 30 7.97 10.78 -29.03
CA PHE A 30 7.33 9.59 -28.46
C PHE A 30 5.83 9.80 -28.17
N ARG A 31 5.26 10.98 -28.48
CA ARG A 31 3.86 11.34 -28.22
C ARG A 31 3.43 11.13 -26.76
N VAL A 32 4.34 11.44 -25.83
CA VAL A 32 4.11 11.36 -24.39
C VAL A 32 4.19 12.74 -23.75
N SER A 33 3.79 12.86 -22.49
CA SER A 33 3.91 14.13 -21.78
C SER A 33 5.37 14.45 -21.44
N ARG A 34 5.74 15.74 -21.53
CA ARG A 34 7.05 16.24 -21.07
C ARG A 34 7.33 15.87 -19.61
N SER A 35 6.31 15.92 -18.77
CA SER A 35 6.43 15.58 -17.34
C SER A 35 6.78 14.10 -17.13
N PHE A 36 6.29 13.19 -17.98
CA PHE A 36 6.66 11.79 -17.94
C PHE A 36 8.13 11.58 -18.31
N VAL A 37 8.59 12.17 -19.42
CA VAL A 37 10.00 12.09 -19.84
C VAL A 37 10.92 12.63 -18.74
N ASN A 38 10.62 13.81 -18.20
CA ASN A 38 11.44 14.40 -17.15
C ASN A 38 11.52 13.52 -15.88
N LYS A 39 10.39 12.94 -15.44
CA LYS A 39 10.37 12.00 -14.31
C LYS A 39 11.18 10.74 -14.59
N LEU A 40 11.07 10.21 -15.80
CA LEU A 40 11.79 9.01 -16.21
C LEU A 40 13.31 9.23 -16.26
N VAL A 41 13.75 10.36 -16.84
CA VAL A 41 15.18 10.73 -16.88
C VAL A 41 15.73 10.92 -15.46
N ARG A 42 15.01 11.61 -14.58
CA ARG A 42 15.41 11.75 -13.16
C ARG A 42 15.47 10.40 -12.44
N GLN A 43 14.52 9.50 -12.70
CA GLN A 43 14.54 8.15 -12.12
C GLN A 43 15.79 7.40 -12.57
N TYR A 44 16.10 7.45 -13.86
CA TYR A 44 17.27 6.80 -14.45
C TYR A 44 18.59 7.38 -13.90
N GLN A 45 18.71 8.71 -13.81
CA GLN A 45 19.89 9.36 -13.22
C GLN A 45 20.14 8.98 -11.76
N ARG A 46 19.06 8.75 -10.98
CA ARG A 46 19.17 8.42 -9.55
C ARG A 46 19.45 6.94 -9.28
N SER A 47 18.95 6.04 -10.13
CA SER A 47 18.91 4.60 -9.83
C SER A 47 19.50 3.71 -10.92
N GLY A 48 19.83 4.26 -12.09
CA GLY A 48 20.16 3.50 -13.29
C GLY A 48 18.98 2.71 -13.87
N ASN A 49 17.79 2.81 -13.30
CA ASN A 49 16.65 1.97 -13.63
C ASN A 49 15.51 2.77 -14.30
N TYR A 50 14.97 2.21 -15.37
CA TYR A 50 13.84 2.73 -16.14
C TYR A 50 12.58 1.86 -16.01
N ALA A 51 12.58 0.82 -15.18
CA ALA A 51 11.41 0.00 -14.88
C ALA A 51 10.40 0.78 -14.02
N PRO A 52 9.08 0.54 -14.18
CA PRO A 52 8.08 1.15 -13.32
C PRO A 52 8.38 0.85 -11.84
N LEU A 53 8.26 1.87 -10.99
CA LEU A 53 8.35 1.66 -9.56
C LEU A 53 7.20 0.76 -9.11
N PRO A 54 7.44 -0.12 -8.12
CA PRO A 54 6.34 -0.87 -7.51
C PRO A 54 5.28 0.11 -7.01
N HIS A 55 4.02 -0.29 -7.08
CA HIS A 55 2.97 0.49 -6.43
C HIS A 55 3.35 0.71 -4.97
N GLY A 56 3.32 1.97 -4.51
CA GLY A 56 3.80 2.37 -3.19
C GLY A 56 3.05 1.77 -2.00
N GLY A 57 2.15 0.81 -2.24
CA GLY A 57 1.28 0.21 -1.25
C GLY A 57 0.17 1.15 -0.81
N GLY A 58 -0.75 0.58 -0.02
CA GLY A 58 -1.67 1.37 0.79
C GLY A 58 -1.02 1.78 2.11
N ALA A 59 -1.76 2.52 2.93
CA ALA A 59 -1.34 2.84 4.30
C ALA A 59 -0.99 1.56 5.09
N GLN A 60 0.02 1.67 5.96
CA GLN A 60 0.41 0.55 6.82
C GLN A 60 -0.79 0.11 7.68
N PRO A 61 -1.05 -1.20 7.84
CA PRO A 61 -2.17 -1.68 8.64
C PRO A 61 -2.09 -1.16 10.08
N GLN A 62 -3.19 -0.62 10.60
CA GLN A 62 -3.24 -0.17 12.01
C GLN A 62 -3.11 -1.35 12.99
N LEU A 63 -3.58 -2.54 12.60
CA LEU A 63 -3.30 -3.78 13.32
C LEU A 63 -2.00 -4.41 12.81
N THR A 64 -0.93 -4.17 13.55
CA THR A 64 0.32 -4.90 13.43
C THR A 64 0.16 -6.33 13.96
N ARG A 65 1.11 -7.23 13.67
CA ARG A 65 1.07 -8.63 14.13
C ARG A 65 0.92 -8.74 15.65
N GLU A 66 1.62 -7.92 16.41
CA GLU A 66 1.52 -7.85 17.88
C GLU A 66 0.11 -7.51 18.34
N ARG A 67 -0.51 -6.47 17.76
CA ARG A 67 -1.89 -6.09 18.10
C ARG A 67 -2.90 -7.16 17.71
N ILE A 68 -2.62 -7.93 16.67
CA ILE A 68 -3.47 -9.05 16.26
C ILE A 68 -3.42 -10.16 17.31
N ALA A 69 -2.25 -10.48 17.86
CA ALA A 69 -2.13 -11.46 18.94
C ALA A 69 -2.97 -11.03 20.16
N ILE A 70 -2.86 -9.77 20.56
CA ILE A 70 -3.67 -9.21 21.66
C ILE A 70 -5.18 -9.32 21.38
N VAL A 71 -5.62 -9.04 20.14
CA VAL A 71 -7.05 -9.21 19.78
C VAL A 71 -7.49 -10.67 19.91
N ILE A 72 -6.63 -11.63 19.54
CA ILE A 72 -6.94 -13.06 19.64
C ILE A 72 -7.09 -13.44 21.12
N GLU A 73 -6.12 -13.06 21.96
CA GLU A 73 -6.16 -13.32 23.40
C GLU A 73 -7.43 -12.74 24.05
N LEU A 74 -7.76 -11.47 23.74
CA LEU A 74 -8.97 -10.82 24.27
C LEU A 74 -10.27 -11.50 23.84
N VAL A 75 -10.31 -12.12 22.64
CA VAL A 75 -11.47 -12.84 22.12
C VAL A 75 -11.56 -14.26 22.69
N GLU A 76 -10.43 -14.88 23.01
CA GLU A 76 -10.36 -16.17 23.70
C GLU A 76 -10.77 -16.05 25.18
N GLU A 77 -10.35 -14.98 25.85
CA GLU A 77 -10.74 -14.67 27.23
C GLU A 77 -12.24 -14.34 27.36
N ASP A 78 -12.78 -13.58 26.41
CA ASP A 78 -14.16 -13.09 26.45
C ASP A 78 -14.80 -13.12 25.06
N ASN A 79 -15.33 -14.29 24.70
CA ASN A 79 -15.91 -14.53 23.38
C ASN A 79 -17.20 -13.73 23.11
N ASP A 80 -17.85 -13.23 24.17
CA ASP A 80 -19.07 -12.42 24.08
C ASP A 80 -18.80 -10.91 24.03
N ALA A 81 -17.54 -10.49 24.12
CA ALA A 81 -17.13 -9.10 24.03
C ALA A 81 -17.60 -8.45 22.72
N THR A 82 -18.22 -7.27 22.85
CA THR A 82 -18.61 -6.46 21.70
C THR A 82 -17.38 -5.86 21.01
N LEU A 83 -17.51 -5.50 19.73
CA LEU A 83 -16.44 -4.82 18.98
C LEU A 83 -15.97 -3.52 19.66
N GLN A 84 -16.86 -2.82 20.35
CA GLN A 84 -16.54 -1.60 21.08
C GLN A 84 -15.65 -1.90 22.29
N GLN A 85 -16.01 -2.91 23.09
CA GLN A 85 -15.21 -3.35 24.22
C GLN A 85 -13.83 -3.84 23.79
N LEU A 86 -13.75 -4.60 22.70
CA LEU A 86 -12.47 -5.02 22.13
C LEU A 86 -11.62 -3.83 21.67
N SER A 87 -12.24 -2.79 21.10
CA SER A 87 -11.52 -1.57 20.71
C SER A 87 -11.01 -0.77 21.91
N GLU A 88 -11.75 -0.72 23.00
CA GLU A 88 -11.37 -0.01 24.22
C GLU A 88 -10.25 -0.75 24.95
N ARG A 89 -10.38 -2.07 25.14
CA ARG A 89 -9.32 -2.92 25.71
C ARG A 89 -8.03 -2.88 24.89
N LEU A 90 -8.14 -2.87 23.56
CA LEU A 90 -6.97 -2.72 22.69
C LEU A 90 -6.31 -1.33 22.82
N LEU A 91 -7.10 -0.28 23.02
CA LEU A 91 -6.58 1.06 23.27
C LEU A 91 -5.83 1.11 24.61
N GLU A 92 -6.38 0.48 25.65
CA GLU A 92 -5.75 0.41 26.98
C GLU A 92 -4.40 -0.32 26.93
N GLN A 93 -4.32 -1.46 26.24
CA GLN A 93 -3.08 -2.25 26.19
C GLN A 93 -2.04 -1.69 25.21
N THR A 94 -2.46 -1.14 24.06
CA THR A 94 -1.55 -0.78 22.96
C THR A 94 -1.39 0.71 22.73
N GLY A 95 -2.15 1.53 23.46
CA GLY A 95 -2.20 2.99 23.32
C GLY A 95 -2.75 3.49 21.98
N LYS A 96 -3.29 2.59 21.13
CA LYS A 96 -3.82 2.95 19.81
C LYS A 96 -5.26 2.54 19.62
N LYS A 97 -6.08 3.52 19.26
CA LYS A 97 -7.49 3.30 18.91
C LYS A 97 -7.59 2.75 17.49
N VAL A 98 -8.25 1.62 17.35
CA VAL A 98 -8.59 1.00 16.07
C VAL A 98 -10.08 1.20 15.81
N SER A 99 -10.47 1.47 14.56
CA SER A 99 -11.90 1.61 14.24
C SER A 99 -12.63 0.26 14.29
N LEU A 100 -13.91 0.29 14.69
CA LEU A 100 -14.78 -0.91 14.73
C LEU A 100 -14.82 -1.65 13.40
N ALA A 101 -14.87 -0.93 12.27
CA ALA A 101 -14.84 -1.52 10.93
C ALA A 101 -13.52 -2.24 10.62
N THR A 102 -12.40 -1.82 11.23
CA THR A 102 -11.11 -2.50 11.07
C THR A 102 -11.06 -3.76 11.92
N LEU A 103 -11.57 -3.71 13.16
CA LEU A 103 -11.71 -4.89 14.00
C LEU A 103 -12.63 -5.94 13.38
N CYS A 104 -13.82 -5.54 12.93
CA CYS A 104 -14.79 -6.43 12.28
C CYS A 104 -14.17 -7.16 11.07
N ARG A 105 -13.57 -6.42 10.14
CA ARG A 105 -12.88 -7.01 8.97
C ARG A 105 -11.72 -7.91 9.39
N ARG A 106 -11.02 -7.60 10.48
CA ARG A 106 -9.93 -8.43 10.98
C ARG A 106 -10.44 -9.73 11.58
N LEU A 107 -11.45 -9.68 12.45
CA LEU A 107 -12.04 -10.87 13.08
C LEU A 107 -12.61 -11.81 12.03
N GLN A 108 -13.31 -11.28 11.02
CA GLN A 108 -13.79 -12.07 9.87
C GLN A 108 -12.63 -12.76 9.13
N ARG A 109 -11.51 -12.05 8.91
CA ARG A 109 -10.32 -12.62 8.26
C ARG A 109 -9.60 -13.67 9.12
N LEU A 110 -9.76 -13.62 10.44
CA LEU A 110 -9.23 -14.59 11.39
C LEU A 110 -10.21 -15.74 11.64
N GLU A 111 -11.37 -15.75 10.97
CA GLU A 111 -12.46 -16.73 11.16
C GLU A 111 -12.95 -16.83 12.62
N LEU A 112 -12.69 -15.82 13.43
CA LEU A 112 -13.16 -15.71 14.81
C LEU A 112 -14.61 -15.26 14.79
N THR A 113 -15.51 -16.20 15.04
CA THR A 113 -16.95 -15.95 15.14
C THR A 113 -17.36 -15.97 16.60
N ARG A 114 -18.31 -15.09 16.96
CA ARG A 114 -18.96 -15.15 18.27
C ARG A 114 -19.70 -16.47 18.37
N LYS A 115 -19.40 -17.25 19.40
CA LYS A 115 -20.13 -18.47 19.70
C LYS A 115 -21.58 -18.10 19.99
N LYS A 116 -22.51 -18.67 19.20
CA LYS A 116 -23.93 -18.47 19.43
C LYS A 116 -24.32 -19.19 20.72
N ALA A 117 -24.68 -18.45 21.76
CA ALA A 117 -25.39 -19.04 22.89
C ALA A 117 -26.73 -19.57 22.36
N SER A 118 -26.95 -20.88 22.47
CA SER A 118 -28.27 -21.48 22.34
C SER A 118 -29.13 -20.91 23.47
N ALA A 119 -30.21 -20.21 23.11
CA ALA A 119 -31.26 -19.80 24.03
C ALA A 119 -31.97 -21.02 24.63
#